data_AF-A0A924GHE0-F1
#
_entry.id   AF-A0A924GHE0-F1
#
_cell.length_a   1.000
_cell.length_b   1.000
_cell.length_c   1.000
_cell.angle_alpha   90.00
_cell.angle_beta   90.00
_cell.angle_gamma   90.00
#
_symmetry.space_group_name_H-M   'P 1'
#
loop_
_entity.id
_entity.type
_entity.pdbx_description
1 polymer ?
#
loop_
_entity_poly.entity_id
_entity_poly.type
_entity_poly.pdbx_seq_one_letter_code
_entity_poly.pdbx_strand_id
1 'polypeptide(L)'
;MRKPSVPVPLESSSIKRARTSSGVTVYELARRLGISPGAVSHMERSEQRGSIRMATLNGALAALEATDPTPRAAPEPTRARAPFERREDRVTFELHRAIAGQLLDDPQRVKSVMPGNVARMRSHVRGPLAAGWLDRWEELSRASVGQLIDAMLATDELGMEMRQNSPFLGVLTQDERLRAIERAG
;
A
#
# COMPACT_ATOMS: atom_id res chain seq x y z
N MET A 1 -16.65 18.80 11.01
CA MET A 1 -16.96 17.36 10.71
C MET A 1 -15.67 16.56 10.81
N ARG A 2 -15.64 15.44 11.52
CA ARG A 2 -14.51 14.49 11.43
C ARG A 2 -14.52 13.86 10.03
N LYS A 3 -13.35 13.70 9.39
CA LYS A 3 -13.23 12.80 8.24
C LYS A 3 -13.71 11.40 8.66
N PRO A 4 -14.42 10.64 7.82
CA PRO A 4 -14.69 9.24 8.13
C PRO A 4 -13.35 8.53 8.29
N SER A 5 -13.11 7.95 9.46
CA SER A 5 -11.97 7.07 9.69
C SER A 5 -12.29 5.76 8.97
N VAL A 6 -12.02 5.74 7.65
CA VAL A 6 -12.19 4.52 6.85
C VAL A 6 -11.27 3.47 7.48
N PRO A 7 -11.78 2.30 7.87
CA PRO A 7 -10.94 1.20 8.29
C PRO A 7 -10.22 0.67 7.05
N VAL A 8 -9.07 1.28 6.74
CA VAL A 8 -7.93 0.53 6.23
C VAL A 8 -7.76 -0.68 7.17
N PRO A 9 -7.34 -1.87 6.72
CA PRO A 9 -7.06 -3.02 7.60
C PRO A 9 -5.86 -2.83 8.55
N LEU A 10 -5.83 -1.72 9.29
CA LEU A 10 -5.48 -1.72 10.71
C LEU A 10 -6.58 -2.59 11.34
N GLU A 11 -6.34 -3.82 11.75
CA GLU A 11 -5.08 -4.41 12.19
C GLU A 11 -4.97 -5.80 11.50
N SER A 12 -3.81 -6.28 11.00
CA SER A 12 -2.51 -6.10 11.62
C SER A 12 -1.30 -6.49 10.73
N SER A 13 -0.21 -5.74 10.92
CA SER A 13 1.15 -6.22 11.25
C SER A 13 2.25 -6.56 10.20
N SER A 14 3.27 -5.69 10.03
CA SER A 14 4.57 -6.00 9.41
C SER A 14 5.57 -6.33 10.46
N ILE A 15 5.72 -7.62 10.62
CA ILE A 15 5.99 -8.11 11.93
C ILE A 15 7.50 -8.08 12.18
N LYS A 16 8.39 -7.59 11.29
CA LYS A 16 9.78 -7.24 11.73
C LYS A 16 9.80 -6.01 12.61
N ARG A 17 9.02 -4.97 12.31
CA ARG A 17 9.54 -3.60 12.39
C ARG A 17 9.45 -2.73 13.67
N ALA A 18 8.35 -2.18 14.17
CA ALA A 18 7.04 -2.75 14.47
C ALA A 18 7.16 -3.96 15.37
N ARG A 19 7.93 -4.93 14.89
CA ARG A 19 8.65 -5.86 15.73
C ARG A 19 9.46 -4.98 16.73
N THR A 20 10.57 -4.43 16.20
CA THR A 20 11.73 -3.87 16.92
C THR A 20 11.50 -2.64 17.81
N SER A 21 10.43 -1.86 17.61
CA SER A 21 10.37 -0.47 18.10
C SER A 21 9.94 -0.20 19.56
N SER A 22 9.57 -1.19 20.39
CA SER A 22 9.51 -0.97 21.87
C SER A 22 10.81 -1.31 22.59
N GLY A 23 11.87 -1.42 21.81
CA GLY A 23 13.12 -1.97 22.27
C GLY A 23 12.98 -3.47 22.43
N VAL A 24 12.96 -4.18 21.30
CA VAL A 24 12.70 -5.61 21.30
C VAL A 24 13.45 -6.31 20.15
N THR A 25 13.90 -7.57 20.29
CA THR A 25 14.72 -8.24 19.23
C THR A 25 14.08 -9.43 18.58
N VAL A 26 14.56 -9.79 17.40
CA VAL A 26 14.38 -11.09 16.71
C VAL A 26 14.05 -12.31 17.63
N TYR A 27 14.55 -12.39 18.87
CA TYR A 27 14.02 -13.23 19.98
C TYR A 27 13.12 -12.55 21.07
N GLU A 28 13.50 -11.42 21.66
CA GLU A 28 12.71 -10.69 22.70
C GLU A 28 11.32 -10.22 22.15
N LEU A 29 11.11 -10.43 20.87
CA LEU A 29 10.00 -9.89 20.10
C LEU A 29 9.38 -10.96 19.21
N ALA A 30 10.06 -12.09 19.10
CA ALA A 30 9.39 -13.36 19.34
C ALA A 30 8.76 -13.46 20.75
N ARG A 31 9.03 -12.52 21.67
CA ARG A 31 8.42 -12.40 23.00
C ARG A 31 7.34 -11.31 23.04
N ARG A 32 7.56 -10.09 22.54
CA ARG A 32 6.51 -9.04 22.46
C ARG A 32 5.52 -9.14 21.28
N LEU A 33 5.87 -9.75 20.13
CA LEU A 33 4.87 -10.22 19.13
C LEU A 33 5.00 -11.72 18.77
N GLY A 34 5.55 -12.58 19.62
CA GLY A 34 5.42 -14.05 19.48
C GLY A 34 6.17 -14.78 18.34
N ILE A 35 6.61 -14.09 17.27
CA ILE A 35 7.08 -14.74 16.04
C ILE A 35 8.57 -15.12 16.01
N SER A 36 8.91 -16.32 15.50
CA SER A 36 10.29 -16.89 15.55
C SER A 36 11.36 -16.00 14.92
N PRO A 37 12.65 -16.11 15.27
CA PRO A 37 13.72 -15.36 14.61
C PRO A 37 13.72 -15.41 13.08
N GLY A 38 13.35 -16.57 12.51
CA GLY A 38 13.21 -16.79 11.08
C GLY A 38 11.83 -16.44 10.50
N ALA A 39 10.80 -16.31 11.35
CA ALA A 39 9.43 -15.92 11.01
C ALA A 39 9.21 -14.41 11.19
N VAL A 40 9.98 -13.78 12.07
CA VAL A 40 10.48 -12.40 11.99
C VAL A 40 11.10 -12.26 10.62
N SER A 41 12.13 -13.05 10.31
CA SER A 41 12.64 -13.15 8.94
C SER A 41 11.65 -13.70 7.90
N HIS A 42 10.37 -13.98 8.20
CA HIS A 42 9.33 -14.29 7.21
C HIS A 42 8.16 -13.30 7.19
N MET A 43 7.82 -12.55 8.23
CA MET A 43 7.09 -11.33 7.99
C MET A 43 8.03 -10.34 7.31
N GLU A 44 9.34 -10.39 7.51
CA GLU A 44 10.34 -9.88 6.57
C GLU A 44 10.43 -10.59 5.22
N ARG A 45 9.68 -11.67 4.94
CA ARG A 45 9.52 -12.29 3.60
C ARG A 45 8.12 -12.04 2.99
N SER A 46 7.08 -11.89 3.81
CA SER A 46 5.69 -11.59 3.44
C SER A 46 5.47 -10.09 3.30
N GLU A 47 6.08 -9.29 4.20
CA GLU A 47 6.41 -7.87 3.99
C GLU A 47 7.09 -7.70 2.62
N GLN A 48 7.98 -8.62 2.30
CA GLN A 48 9.04 -8.42 1.32
C GLN A 48 8.71 -8.90 -0.10
N ARG A 49 7.62 -9.61 -0.39
CA ARG A 49 7.39 -10.17 -1.74
C ARG A 49 6.03 -9.84 -2.36
N GLY A 50 5.87 -8.55 -2.66
CA GLY A 50 4.79 -8.02 -3.50
C GLY A 50 3.40 -8.14 -2.87
N SER A 51 3.32 -8.14 -1.53
CA SER A 51 2.07 -8.45 -0.84
C SER A 51 1.86 -7.82 0.52
N ILE A 52 2.84 -7.05 0.98
CA ILE A 52 2.64 -6.06 2.03
C ILE A 52 2.19 -4.74 1.45
N ARG A 53 1.60 -3.93 2.32
CA ARG A 53 1.54 -2.46 2.29
C ARG A 53 1.47 -1.91 3.74
N MET A 54 1.21 -0.63 3.85
CA MET A 54 1.11 0.22 5.03
C MET A 54 0.37 -0.33 6.26
N ALA A 55 -0.84 -0.88 6.11
CA ALA A 55 -1.64 -1.22 7.29
C ALA A 55 -1.14 -2.48 8.00
N THR A 56 -0.50 -3.37 7.23
CA THR A 56 0.32 -4.44 7.75
C THR A 56 1.44 -3.76 8.52
N LEU A 57 2.28 -2.93 7.90
CA LEU A 57 3.28 -2.13 8.64
C LEU A 57 2.78 -1.53 9.98
N ASN A 58 1.55 -1.01 10.04
CA ASN A 58 0.91 -0.42 11.23
C ASN A 58 0.61 -1.37 12.40
N GLY A 59 -0.13 -2.50 12.26
CA GLY A 59 -0.56 -3.25 13.47
C GLY A 59 0.56 -3.98 14.24
N ALA A 60 1.72 -4.15 13.61
CA ALA A 60 2.90 -4.65 14.29
C ALA A 60 3.49 -3.52 15.15
N LEU A 61 3.31 -2.26 14.74
CA LEU A 61 3.65 -1.09 15.54
C LEU A 61 2.71 -0.93 16.75
N ALA A 62 1.64 -1.71 16.90
CA ALA A 62 0.66 -1.62 17.99
C ALA A 62 0.98 -2.49 19.22
N ALA A 63 1.37 -3.77 19.06
CA ALA A 63 1.82 -4.58 20.20
C ALA A 63 3.29 -4.29 20.62
N LEU A 64 3.74 -3.10 20.23
CA LEU A 64 4.76 -2.31 20.87
C LEU A 64 4.24 -1.44 22.01
N GLU A 65 3.03 -0.89 21.90
CA GLU A 65 2.56 0.26 22.66
C GLU A 65 2.25 -0.06 24.14
N ALA A 66 2.43 -1.32 24.56
CA ALA A 66 2.29 -1.80 25.95
C ALA A 66 3.60 -1.64 26.78
N THR A 67 3.47 -1.23 28.05
CA THR A 67 4.50 -0.41 28.73
C THR A 67 5.28 -1.02 29.92
N ASP A 68 5.04 -2.26 30.36
CA ASP A 68 5.77 -2.81 31.52
C ASP A 68 7.27 -3.08 31.18
N PRO A 69 8.27 -2.59 31.96
CA PRO A 69 9.53 -2.18 31.35
C PRO A 69 10.74 -3.06 31.71
N THR A 70 11.29 -3.77 30.72
CA THR A 70 12.75 -4.06 30.66
C THR A 70 13.20 -4.22 29.20
N PRO A 71 14.45 -3.84 28.83
CA PRO A 71 14.67 -3.11 27.58
C PRO A 71 15.27 -3.93 26.42
N ARG A 72 15.15 -3.44 25.18
CA ARG A 72 16.04 -3.83 24.06
C ARG A 72 16.04 -2.95 22.78
N ALA A 73 16.33 -1.65 22.86
CA ALA A 73 16.40 -0.68 21.73
C ALA A 73 16.87 -1.27 20.36
N ALA A 74 16.40 -0.87 19.17
CA ALA A 74 15.58 0.27 18.68
C ALA A 74 14.81 -0.13 17.37
N PRO A 75 14.06 0.74 16.63
CA PRO A 75 14.58 1.93 15.92
C PRO A 75 13.68 3.19 16.03
N GLU A 76 14.15 4.32 15.47
CA GLU A 76 13.37 5.56 15.27
C GLU A 76 11.99 5.28 14.63
N PRO A 77 10.91 5.95 15.07
CA PRO A 77 9.60 5.82 14.45
C PRO A 77 9.64 6.30 13.00
N THR A 78 9.10 5.49 12.09
CA THR A 78 8.89 5.88 10.69
C THR A 78 7.99 7.12 10.64
N ARG A 79 8.58 8.31 10.50
CA ARG A 79 7.80 9.49 10.11
C ARG A 79 7.22 9.22 8.72
N ALA A 80 5.90 9.32 8.60
CA ALA A 80 5.20 9.24 7.32
C ALA A 80 5.87 10.21 6.33
N ARG A 81 6.23 9.70 5.16
CA ARG A 81 7.01 10.47 4.16
C ARG A 81 6.16 11.48 3.44
N ALA A 82 6.80 12.56 2.98
CA ALA A 82 6.14 13.56 2.16
C ALA A 82 5.73 12.96 0.80
N PRO A 83 4.53 13.27 0.29
CA PRO A 83 4.10 12.81 -1.03
C PRO A 83 5.06 13.28 -2.13
N PHE A 84 5.22 12.45 -3.18
CA PHE A 84 6.03 12.78 -4.37
C PHE A 84 7.52 13.01 -4.14
N GLU A 85 8.05 12.69 -2.95
CA GLU A 85 9.47 12.79 -2.62
C GLU A 85 10.33 11.98 -3.62
N ARG A 86 9.90 10.75 -3.94
CA ARG A 86 10.61 9.88 -4.88
C ARG A 86 10.13 10.04 -6.32
N ARG A 87 11.06 9.83 -7.26
CA ARG A 87 10.72 9.73 -8.69
C ARG A 87 9.75 8.60 -8.99
N GLU A 88 9.83 7.47 -8.27
CA GLU A 88 8.87 6.36 -8.43
C GLU A 88 7.44 6.75 -8.00
N ASP A 89 7.30 7.60 -6.98
CA ASP A 89 6.00 8.13 -6.55
C ASP A 89 5.44 9.18 -7.52
N ARG A 90 6.31 10.06 -8.07
CA ARG A 90 5.93 11.00 -9.15
C ARG A 90 5.55 10.29 -10.44
N VAL A 91 6.30 9.26 -10.83
CA VAL A 91 5.99 8.44 -12.00
C VAL A 91 4.68 7.70 -11.80
N THR A 92 4.49 6.99 -10.68
CA THR A 92 3.22 6.31 -10.42
C THR A 92 2.05 7.28 -10.33
N PHE A 93 2.24 8.50 -9.82
CA PHE A 93 1.22 9.55 -9.83
C PHE A 93 0.91 10.08 -11.24
N GLU A 94 1.89 10.50 -12.04
CA GLU A 94 1.64 11.01 -13.39
C GLU A 94 1.07 9.93 -14.33
N LEU A 95 1.40 8.65 -14.10
CA LEU A 95 0.72 7.52 -14.73
C LEU A 95 -0.77 7.48 -14.33
N HIS A 96 -1.08 7.57 -13.04
CA HIS A 96 -2.47 7.62 -12.57
C HIS A 96 -3.21 8.90 -12.98
N ARG A 97 -2.51 10.02 -13.17
CA ARG A 97 -3.05 11.27 -13.71
C ARG A 97 -3.40 11.14 -15.19
N ALA A 98 -2.56 10.49 -15.99
CA ALA A 98 -2.88 10.16 -17.37
C ALA A 98 -4.08 9.18 -17.46
N ILE A 99 -4.13 8.16 -16.59
CA ILE A 99 -5.28 7.24 -16.50
C ILE A 99 -6.54 7.98 -16.06
N ALA A 100 -6.45 8.93 -15.12
CA ALA A 100 -7.58 9.74 -14.67
C ALA A 100 -8.12 10.65 -15.78
N GLY A 101 -7.25 11.23 -16.63
CA GLY A 101 -7.67 11.93 -17.85
C GLY A 101 -8.47 11.00 -18.77
N GLN A 102 -7.92 9.83 -19.09
CA GLN A 102 -8.63 8.82 -19.88
C GLN A 102 -9.94 8.31 -19.24
N LEU A 103 -10.06 8.34 -17.91
CA LEU A 103 -11.27 7.96 -17.18
C LEU A 103 -12.34 9.07 -17.22
N LEU A 104 -11.96 10.33 -17.43
CA LEU A 104 -12.90 11.42 -17.72
C LEU A 104 -13.43 11.31 -19.17
N ASP A 105 -12.56 10.96 -20.11
CA ASP A 105 -12.90 10.86 -21.54
C ASP A 105 -13.75 9.60 -21.85
N ASP A 106 -13.32 8.42 -21.37
CA ASP A 106 -14.02 7.15 -21.54
C ASP A 106 -13.94 6.30 -20.25
N PRO A 107 -14.91 6.49 -19.33
CA PRO A 107 -15.01 5.69 -18.12
C PRO A 107 -15.16 4.18 -18.37
N GLN A 108 -15.82 3.78 -19.45
CA GLN A 108 -16.20 2.38 -19.69
C GLN A 108 -15.01 1.56 -20.19
N ARG A 109 -14.26 2.08 -21.16
CA ARG A 109 -13.02 1.44 -21.64
C ARG A 109 -12.03 1.25 -20.50
N VAL A 110 -11.77 2.29 -19.71
CA VAL A 110 -10.81 2.22 -18.59
C VAL A 110 -11.27 1.26 -17.50
N LYS A 111 -12.56 1.28 -17.12
CA LYS A 111 -13.10 0.35 -16.11
C LYS A 111 -13.14 -1.11 -16.61
N SER A 112 -13.34 -1.37 -17.91
CA SER A 112 -13.43 -2.74 -18.46
C SER A 112 -12.11 -3.52 -18.42
N VAL A 113 -10.96 -2.84 -18.41
CA VAL A 113 -9.62 -3.46 -18.25
C VAL A 113 -9.46 -4.08 -16.85
N MET A 114 -10.11 -3.50 -15.85
CA MET A 114 -9.81 -3.76 -14.45
C MET A 114 -10.20 -5.18 -13.97
N PRO A 115 -11.37 -5.77 -14.27
CA PRO A 115 -11.70 -7.13 -13.87
C PRO A 115 -10.66 -8.18 -14.33
N GLY A 116 -10.20 -8.11 -15.58
CA GLY A 116 -9.20 -9.04 -16.12
C GLY A 116 -7.82 -8.86 -15.48
N ASN A 117 -7.41 -7.63 -15.20
CA ASN A 117 -6.17 -7.35 -14.50
C ASN A 117 -6.21 -7.75 -13.03
N VAL A 118 -7.30 -7.48 -12.32
CA VAL A 118 -7.47 -7.94 -10.94
C VAL A 118 -7.46 -9.47 -10.89
N ALA A 119 -8.17 -10.16 -11.78
CA ALA A 119 -8.12 -11.63 -11.85
C ALA A 119 -6.68 -12.17 -12.04
N ARG A 120 -5.87 -11.53 -12.91
CA ARG A 120 -4.45 -11.89 -13.12
C ARG A 120 -3.56 -11.54 -11.92
N MET A 121 -3.79 -10.41 -11.26
CA MET A 121 -3.01 -10.02 -10.08
C MET A 121 -3.35 -10.91 -8.88
N ARG A 122 -4.63 -11.25 -8.68
CA ARG A 122 -5.10 -12.18 -7.64
C ARG A 122 -4.43 -13.55 -7.72
N SER A 123 -4.08 -14.05 -8.92
CA SER A 123 -3.38 -15.35 -9.04
C SER A 123 -1.89 -15.31 -8.69
N HIS A 124 -1.31 -14.13 -8.48
CA HIS A 124 0.13 -13.95 -8.19
C HIS A 124 0.42 -13.32 -6.82
N VAL A 125 -0.46 -12.47 -6.28
CA VAL A 125 -0.22 -11.81 -4.98
C VAL A 125 -0.34 -12.79 -3.81
N ARG A 126 0.55 -12.66 -2.82
CA ARG A 126 0.70 -13.60 -1.69
C ARG A 126 0.58 -12.90 -0.33
N GLY A 127 -0.61 -12.37 -0.01
CA GLY A 127 -0.83 -11.77 1.32
C GLY A 127 -2.19 -11.07 1.46
N PRO A 128 -2.74 -11.02 2.68
CA PRO A 128 -4.08 -10.48 2.93
C PRO A 128 -4.15 -9.00 2.58
N LEU A 129 -3.08 -8.25 2.87
CA LEU A 129 -3.08 -6.84 2.57
C LEU A 129 -3.03 -6.62 1.05
N ALA A 130 -2.12 -7.28 0.32
CA ALA A 130 -2.12 -7.30 -1.15
C ALA A 130 -3.51 -7.45 -1.77
N ALA A 131 -4.27 -8.45 -1.29
CA ALA A 131 -5.62 -8.74 -1.73
C ALA A 131 -6.62 -7.65 -1.35
N GLY A 132 -6.58 -7.16 -0.10
CA GLY A 132 -7.48 -6.13 0.42
C GLY A 132 -7.48 -4.82 -0.38
N TRP A 133 -6.41 -4.51 -1.10
CA TRP A 133 -6.42 -3.37 -2.02
C TRP A 133 -6.85 -3.70 -3.45
N LEU A 134 -6.71 -4.95 -3.90
CA LEU A 134 -7.38 -5.39 -5.12
C LEU A 134 -8.91 -5.33 -4.90
N ASP A 135 -9.36 -5.71 -3.71
CA ASP A 135 -10.75 -5.52 -3.26
C ASP A 135 -11.12 -4.02 -3.22
N ARG A 136 -10.26 -3.16 -2.64
CA ARG A 136 -10.50 -1.71 -2.61
C ARG A 136 -10.54 -1.08 -4.01
N TRP A 137 -9.69 -1.52 -4.93
CA TRP A 137 -9.73 -1.08 -6.33
C TRP A 137 -11.01 -1.54 -7.03
N GLU A 138 -11.44 -2.78 -6.81
CA GLU A 138 -12.73 -3.28 -7.32
C GLU A 138 -13.93 -2.50 -6.78
N GLU A 139 -13.92 -2.11 -5.51
CA GLU A 139 -14.97 -1.27 -4.92
C GLU A 139 -15.03 0.11 -5.61
N LEU A 140 -13.87 0.78 -5.72
CA LEU A 140 -13.77 2.08 -6.38
C LEU A 140 -14.13 2.04 -7.87
N SER A 141 -13.97 0.89 -8.54
CA SER A 141 -14.41 0.72 -9.93
C SER A 141 -15.93 0.76 -10.09
N ARG A 142 -16.66 0.31 -9.07
CA ARG A 142 -18.13 0.33 -9.02
C ARG A 142 -18.65 1.68 -8.52
N ALA A 143 -17.83 2.43 -7.78
CA ALA A 143 -18.09 3.80 -7.36
C ALA A 143 -18.13 4.80 -8.55
N SER A 144 -18.51 6.04 -8.25
CA SER A 144 -18.53 7.12 -9.24
C SER A 144 -17.13 7.39 -9.84
N VAL A 145 -17.11 7.92 -11.06
CA VAL A 145 -15.88 8.33 -11.75
C VAL A 145 -15.07 9.31 -10.90
N GLY A 146 -15.74 10.29 -10.26
CA GLY A 146 -15.12 11.23 -9.32
C GLY A 146 -14.42 10.53 -8.15
N GLN A 147 -15.12 9.64 -7.43
CA GLN A 147 -14.53 8.93 -6.28
C GLN A 147 -13.33 8.04 -6.67
N LEU A 148 -13.35 7.47 -7.89
CA LEU A 148 -12.23 6.70 -8.41
C LEU A 148 -11.03 7.61 -8.74
N ILE A 149 -11.26 8.77 -9.36
CA ILE A 149 -10.23 9.79 -9.62
C ILE A 149 -9.67 10.32 -8.29
N ASP A 150 -10.52 10.65 -7.32
CA ASP A 150 -10.11 11.13 -6.00
C ASP A 150 -9.18 10.11 -5.32
N ALA A 151 -9.49 8.81 -5.40
CA ALA A 151 -8.63 7.75 -4.84
C ALA A 151 -7.33 7.53 -5.64
N MET A 152 -7.37 7.68 -6.98
CA MET A 152 -6.18 7.58 -7.83
C MET A 152 -5.21 8.74 -7.63
N LEU A 153 -5.75 9.95 -7.50
CA LEU A 153 -5.01 11.20 -7.34
C LEU A 153 -4.82 11.61 -5.87
N ALA A 154 -5.32 10.81 -4.92
CA ALA A 154 -5.11 10.99 -3.50
C ALA A 154 -3.61 11.15 -3.20
N THR A 155 -3.25 12.31 -2.67
CA THR A 155 -1.87 12.67 -2.36
C THR A 155 -1.47 12.19 -0.96
N ASP A 156 -2.30 11.39 -0.28
CA ASP A 156 -1.99 10.81 1.02
C ASP A 156 -1.34 9.42 0.91
N GLU A 157 -0.91 8.89 2.06
CA GLU A 157 -0.21 7.61 2.18
C GLU A 157 -1.07 6.45 1.65
N LEU A 158 -2.39 6.53 1.87
CA LEU A 158 -3.37 5.56 1.37
C LEU A 158 -3.41 5.56 -0.17
N GLY A 159 -3.44 6.75 -0.79
CA GLY A 159 -3.38 6.93 -2.24
C GLY A 159 -2.09 6.40 -2.86
N MET A 160 -0.95 6.60 -2.20
CA MET A 160 0.35 6.05 -2.64
C MET A 160 0.31 4.50 -2.68
N GLU A 161 -0.16 3.88 -1.60
CA GLU A 161 -0.23 2.42 -1.47
C GLU A 161 -1.25 1.76 -2.39
N MET A 162 -2.33 2.48 -2.70
CA MET A 162 -3.26 2.12 -3.77
C MET A 162 -2.55 2.10 -5.13
N ARG A 163 -1.88 3.20 -5.52
CA ARG A 163 -1.21 3.32 -6.83
C ARG A 163 -0.13 2.27 -7.06
N GLN A 164 0.65 1.89 -6.05
CA GLN A 164 1.75 0.93 -6.20
C GLN A 164 1.31 -0.47 -6.65
N ASN A 165 0.04 -0.83 -6.50
CA ASN A 165 -0.49 -2.13 -6.93
C ASN A 165 -1.82 -1.93 -7.65
N SER A 166 -1.79 -0.97 -8.56
CA SER A 166 -2.89 -0.59 -9.43
C SER A 166 -3.23 -1.68 -10.45
N PRO A 167 -4.51 -2.03 -10.63
CA PRO A 167 -4.96 -2.91 -11.70
C PRO A 167 -5.12 -2.20 -13.07
N PHE A 168 -4.63 -0.98 -13.24
CA PHE A 168 -4.73 -0.24 -14.51
C PHE A 168 -3.59 -0.51 -15.51
N LEU A 169 -2.93 -1.67 -15.41
CA LEU A 169 -1.89 -2.09 -16.36
C LEU A 169 -2.46 -2.19 -17.79
N GLY A 170 -1.81 -1.56 -18.75
CA GLY A 170 -2.25 -1.59 -20.16
C GLY A 170 -3.42 -0.66 -20.50
N VAL A 171 -3.86 0.21 -19.58
CA VAL A 171 -4.82 1.29 -19.91
C VAL A 171 -4.16 2.37 -20.78
N LEU A 172 -2.92 2.74 -20.44
CA LEU A 172 -2.08 3.65 -21.24
C LEU A 172 -1.33 2.90 -22.33
N THR A 173 -1.23 3.50 -23.50
CA THR A 173 -0.24 3.13 -24.53
C THR A 173 1.18 3.42 -24.05
N GLN A 174 2.18 2.87 -24.75
CA GLN A 174 3.59 3.12 -24.42
C GLN A 174 3.95 4.62 -24.52
N ASP A 175 3.44 5.34 -25.52
CA ASP A 175 3.74 6.77 -25.71
C ASP A 175 3.07 7.67 -24.66
N GLU A 176 1.89 7.30 -24.18
CA GLU A 176 1.25 7.98 -23.04
C GLU A 176 1.99 7.67 -21.74
N ARG A 177 2.45 6.43 -21.57
CA ARG A 177 3.28 6.01 -20.44
C ARG A 177 4.61 6.76 -20.41
N LEU A 178 5.27 6.95 -21.55
CA LEU A 178 6.51 7.74 -21.68
C LEU A 178 6.27 9.22 -21.35
N ARG A 179 5.26 9.85 -21.96
CA ARG A 179 4.90 11.26 -21.66
C ARG A 179 4.51 11.49 -20.20
N ALA A 180 3.91 10.51 -19.54
CA ALA A 180 3.65 10.54 -18.09
C ALA A 180 4.95 10.43 -17.27
N ILE A 181 5.91 9.60 -17.69
CA ILE A 181 7.22 9.48 -17.04
C ILE A 181 8.08 10.73 -17.22
N GLU A 182 7.99 11.43 -18.35
CA GLU A 182 8.68 12.70 -18.60
C GLU A 182 8.18 13.81 -17.68
N ARG A 183 6.86 13.90 -17.46
CA ARG A 183 6.26 14.87 -16.51
C ARG A 183 6.67 14.64 -15.04
N ALA A 184 7.22 13.48 -14.70
CA ALA A 184 7.67 13.17 -13.35
C ALA A 184 9.08 13.73 -13.00
N GLY A 185 9.77 14.34 -13.96
CA GLY A 185 11.15 14.83 -13.86
C GLY A 185 12.20 13.77 -14.14
#